data_AF-N8X4S6-F1
#
_entry.id   AF-N8X4S6-F1
#
_cell.length_a   1.000
_cell.length_b   1.000
_cell.length_c   1.000
_cell.angle_alpha   90.00
_cell.angle_beta   90.00
_cell.angle_gamma   90.00
#
_symmetry.space_group_name_H-M   'P 1'
#
loop_
_entity.id
_entity.type
_entity.pdbx_description
1 polymer ?
#
loop_
_entity_poly.entity_id
_entity_poly.type
_entity_poly.pdbx_seq_one_letter_code
_entity_poly.pdbx_strand_id
1 'polypeptide(L)'
;MKSKLLIAMTTLSISCFSFAETQSTSSNTVLKPLSGVRVSMQRMLKSSEGRYFMNLYAGIAHPHGVLTDLMDGTTTDFKGTQKADQLDLKSITAQSDPSANGSDQLTGLLNANTGVFKASLLKKPNTAWQSIQFEPAFKVSNKPVFIFKFYAQDDANSPYGKTLKRVDVLNKTNNTVVQSLTGFTGYPNSIGYMDINFDGYYDVIVSDLSQGRTVDDKRYIYWMYNPKTQQFQRSPQLEKIVGFPSLHGEKQQIDFGNGQFYQVQNGLLNRISDEN
;
A
#
# COMPACT_ATOMS: atom_id res chain seq x y z
N MET A 1 -68.59 -57.43 2.72
CA MET A 1 -67.64 -56.64 3.53
C MET A 1 -66.26 -56.65 2.87
N LYS A 2 -65.88 -55.47 2.37
CA LYS A 2 -64.53 -54.89 2.10
C LYS A 2 -63.43 -55.78 1.48
N SER A 3 -63.36 -55.76 0.15
CA SER A 3 -62.14 -55.99 -0.63
C SER A 3 -61.19 -54.78 -0.50
N LYS A 4 -59.90 -55.02 -0.24
CA LYS A 4 -58.87 -53.98 -0.20
C LYS A 4 -58.19 -53.89 -1.55
N LEU A 5 -58.37 -52.76 -2.24
CA LEU A 5 -57.70 -52.38 -3.48
C LEU A 5 -56.35 -51.74 -3.11
N LEU A 6 -55.23 -52.28 -3.60
CA LEU A 6 -53.89 -51.69 -3.46
C LEU A 6 -53.58 -50.94 -4.77
N ILE A 7 -53.47 -49.61 -4.68
CA ILE A 7 -53.08 -48.74 -5.79
C ILE A 7 -51.56 -48.63 -5.77
N ALA A 8 -50.90 -49.10 -6.84
CA ALA A 8 -49.47 -48.89 -7.06
C ALA A 8 -49.27 -47.51 -7.71
N MET A 9 -48.61 -46.58 -7.02
CA MET A 9 -48.13 -45.34 -7.63
C MET A 9 -46.77 -45.58 -8.29
N THR A 10 -46.70 -45.45 -9.62
CA THR A 10 -45.44 -45.32 -10.35
C THR A 10 -44.99 -43.86 -10.35
N THR A 11 -43.93 -43.54 -9.60
CA THR A 11 -43.23 -42.26 -9.68
C THR A 11 -42.27 -42.26 -10.87
N LEU A 12 -42.52 -41.40 -11.85
CA LEU A 12 -41.65 -41.17 -12.99
C LEU A 12 -40.53 -40.19 -12.57
N SER A 13 -39.33 -40.68 -12.27
CA SER A 13 -38.16 -39.85 -12.00
C SER A 13 -37.48 -39.49 -13.33
N ILE A 14 -37.59 -38.22 -13.74
CA ILE A 14 -36.86 -37.68 -14.88
C ILE A 14 -35.44 -37.35 -14.40
N SER A 15 -34.45 -38.07 -14.90
CA SER A 15 -33.04 -37.79 -14.66
C SER A 15 -32.65 -36.50 -15.38
N CYS A 16 -32.42 -35.42 -14.65
CA CYS A 16 -31.77 -34.23 -15.20
C CYS A 16 -30.31 -34.59 -15.52
N PHE A 17 -29.99 -34.78 -16.80
CA PHE A 17 -28.61 -34.85 -17.25
C PHE A 17 -27.98 -33.46 -17.08
N SER A 18 -27.19 -33.26 -16.03
CA SER A 18 -26.22 -32.16 -16.00
C SER A 18 -25.10 -32.52 -16.96
N PHE A 19 -24.97 -31.75 -18.04
CA PHE A 19 -23.73 -31.73 -18.81
C PHE A 19 -22.66 -31.09 -17.93
N ALA A 20 -21.62 -31.86 -17.60
CA ALA A 20 -20.39 -31.27 -17.10
C ALA A 20 -19.81 -30.40 -18.23
N GLU A 21 -19.66 -29.10 -17.99
CA GLU A 21 -18.82 -28.26 -18.83
C GLU A 21 -17.42 -28.88 -18.86
N THR A 22 -16.97 -29.29 -20.05
CA THR A 22 -15.57 -29.58 -20.29
C THR A 22 -14.78 -28.32 -20.01
N GLN A 23 -14.12 -28.29 -18.86
CA GLN A 23 -13.13 -27.29 -18.53
C GLN A 23 -12.05 -27.35 -19.61
N SER A 24 -12.02 -26.34 -20.47
CA SER A 24 -10.92 -26.11 -21.40
C SER A 24 -9.63 -26.25 -20.61
N THR A 25 -8.72 -27.11 -21.08
CA THR A 25 -7.36 -27.22 -20.56
C THR A 25 -6.69 -25.85 -20.69
N SER A 26 -6.84 -25.01 -19.66
CA SER A 26 -6.00 -23.85 -19.48
C SER A 26 -4.59 -24.39 -19.38
N SER A 27 -3.73 -23.99 -20.32
CA SER A 27 -2.29 -24.06 -20.15
C SER A 27 -1.99 -23.77 -18.68
N ASN A 28 -1.44 -24.74 -17.94
CA ASN A 28 -0.99 -24.49 -16.57
C ASN A 28 0.11 -23.42 -16.67
N THR A 29 -0.28 -22.15 -16.62
CA THR A 29 0.65 -21.02 -16.63
C THR A 29 1.27 -20.98 -15.25
N VAL A 30 2.34 -21.77 -15.11
CA VAL A 30 3.10 -21.89 -13.87
C VAL A 30 3.59 -20.51 -13.46
N LEU A 31 3.20 -20.07 -12.26
CA LEU A 31 3.69 -18.82 -11.70
C LEU A 31 5.17 -18.97 -11.32
N LYS A 32 6.00 -18.04 -11.79
CA LYS A 32 7.43 -18.00 -11.49
C LYS A 32 7.71 -17.02 -10.36
N PRO A 33 8.57 -17.35 -9.39
CA PRO A 33 9.05 -16.37 -8.40
C PRO A 33 9.63 -15.14 -9.10
N LEU A 34 9.30 -13.96 -8.57
CA LEU A 34 9.72 -12.68 -9.09
C LEU A 34 10.60 -11.97 -8.05
N SER A 35 11.82 -11.65 -8.44
CA SER A 35 12.77 -10.86 -7.64
C SER A 35 12.83 -9.40 -8.12
N GLY A 36 13.44 -8.53 -7.31
CA GLY A 36 13.63 -7.13 -7.67
C GLY A 36 12.38 -6.25 -7.63
N VAL A 37 11.27 -6.77 -7.08
CA VAL A 37 10.06 -5.97 -6.87
C VAL A 37 10.30 -4.96 -5.76
N ARG A 38 10.17 -3.67 -6.07
CA ARG A 38 10.30 -2.59 -5.09
C ARG A 38 9.05 -2.50 -4.23
N VAL A 39 9.21 -2.58 -2.91
CA VAL A 39 8.15 -2.26 -1.95
C VAL A 39 8.32 -0.80 -1.53
N SER A 40 7.51 0.07 -2.13
CA SER A 40 7.51 1.50 -1.79
C SER A 40 6.74 1.72 -0.48
N MET A 41 7.47 1.68 0.63
CA MET A 41 6.89 1.83 1.97
C MET A 41 6.84 3.30 2.39
N GLN A 42 5.62 3.79 2.63
CA GLN A 42 5.37 5.13 3.15
C GLN A 42 5.24 5.08 4.68
N ARG A 43 5.82 6.05 5.38
CA ARG A 43 5.73 6.20 6.83
C ARG A 43 5.22 7.59 7.16
N MET A 44 4.06 7.64 7.78
CA MET A 44 3.55 8.86 8.39
C MET A 44 4.01 8.89 9.84
N LEU A 45 4.83 9.88 10.17
CA LEU A 45 5.51 10.01 11.44
C LEU A 45 5.14 11.34 12.08
N LYS A 46 4.97 11.34 13.40
CA LYS A 46 4.78 12.55 14.19
C LYS A 46 5.91 12.66 15.20
N SER A 47 6.46 13.86 15.34
CA SER A 47 7.42 14.15 16.39
C SER A 47 6.79 14.01 17.77
N SER A 48 7.56 13.56 18.74
CA SER A 48 7.09 13.29 20.11
C SER A 48 6.64 14.56 20.83
N GLU A 49 7.27 15.69 20.51
CA GLU A 49 6.91 17.03 20.96
C GLU A 49 5.70 17.63 20.22
N GLY A 50 5.25 16.99 19.13
CA GLY A 50 4.05 17.36 18.40
C GLY A 50 4.20 18.48 17.37
N ARG A 51 5.38 19.09 17.21
CA ARG A 51 5.62 20.19 16.26
C ARG A 51 5.65 19.72 14.80
N TYR A 52 6.28 18.58 14.54
CA TYR A 52 6.53 18.10 13.18
C TYR A 52 5.65 16.90 12.82
N PHE A 53 5.19 16.90 11.57
CA PHE A 53 4.66 15.73 10.88
C PHE A 53 5.56 15.42 9.69
N MET A 54 5.87 14.15 9.46
CA MET A 54 6.74 13.73 8.37
C MET A 54 6.08 12.60 7.58
N ASN A 55 5.99 12.78 6.26
CA ASN A 55 5.65 11.75 5.32
C ASN A 55 6.93 11.23 4.66
N LEU A 56 7.37 10.02 4.99
CA LEU A 56 8.69 9.48 4.64
C LEU A 56 8.58 8.18 3.82
N TYR A 57 9.16 8.18 2.63
CA TYR A 57 9.43 6.98 1.84
C TYR A 57 10.85 6.49 2.09
N ALA A 58 10.97 5.30 2.69
CA ALA A 58 12.26 4.69 3.06
C ALA A 58 12.24 3.17 2.84
N GLY A 59 13.42 2.56 2.71
CA GLY A 59 13.61 1.18 2.26
C GLY A 59 13.65 1.06 0.73
N ILE A 60 13.77 2.18 0.03
CA ILE A 60 13.89 2.27 -1.44
C ILE A 60 15.18 3.01 -1.81
N ALA A 61 15.61 2.87 -3.07
CA ALA A 61 16.65 3.74 -3.60
C ALA A 61 16.18 5.20 -3.56
N HIS A 62 17.05 6.09 -3.09
CA HIS A 62 16.75 7.52 -2.91
C HIS A 62 15.53 7.78 -2.01
N PRO A 63 15.61 7.48 -0.70
CA PRO A 63 14.57 7.86 0.25
C PRO A 63 14.28 9.36 0.15
N HIS A 64 13.02 9.71 0.37
CA HIS A 64 12.53 11.07 0.30
C HIS A 64 11.34 11.24 1.22
N GLY A 65 11.05 12.48 1.59
CA GLY A 65 9.89 12.78 2.41
C GLY A 65 9.59 14.25 2.49
N VAL A 66 8.42 14.56 3.05
CA VAL A 66 7.97 15.91 3.30
C VAL A 66 7.87 16.09 4.80
N LEU A 67 8.57 17.09 5.33
CA LEU A 67 8.46 17.52 6.73
C LEU A 67 7.55 18.75 6.80
N THR A 68 6.46 18.64 7.53
CA THR A 68 5.54 19.75 7.82
C THR A 68 5.80 20.25 9.24
N ASP A 69 6.12 21.53 9.37
CA ASP A 69 6.12 22.24 10.65
C ASP A 69 4.68 22.67 10.95
N LEU A 70 4.02 22.00 11.90
CA LEU A 70 2.61 22.21 12.20
C LEU A 70 2.36 23.55 12.92
N MET A 71 3.40 24.14 13.52
CA MET A 71 3.29 25.45 14.19
C MET A 71 3.33 26.59 13.17
N ASP A 72 4.22 26.47 12.18
CA ASP A 72 4.47 27.53 11.19
C ASP A 72 3.71 27.30 9.87
N GLY A 73 3.11 26.12 9.67
CA GLY A 73 2.39 25.74 8.46
C GLY A 73 3.30 25.52 7.23
N THR A 74 4.62 25.47 7.42
CA THR A 74 5.60 25.34 6.34
C THR A 74 5.96 23.88 6.05
N THR A 75 6.19 23.56 4.79
CA THR A 75 6.68 22.24 4.37
C THR A 75 8.13 22.32 3.88
N THR A 76 8.86 21.22 4.03
CA THR A 76 10.22 21.06 3.52
C THR A 76 10.35 19.68 2.89
N ASP A 77 10.61 19.64 1.60
CA ASP A 77 10.90 18.42 0.86
C ASP A 77 12.34 17.98 1.08
N PHE A 78 12.52 16.69 1.32
CA PHE A 78 13.79 16.04 1.60
C PHE A 78 14.04 14.89 0.64
N LYS A 79 15.30 14.70 0.24
CA LYS A 79 15.78 13.51 -0.48
C LYS A 79 17.17 13.13 0.00
N GLY A 80 17.53 11.86 -0.08
CA GLY A 80 18.89 11.46 0.28
C GLY A 80 19.17 9.97 0.13
N THR A 81 19.88 9.42 1.10
CA THR A 81 20.37 8.04 1.07
C THR A 81 20.01 7.27 2.33
N GLN A 82 19.99 5.94 2.22
CA GLN A 82 19.79 5.04 3.34
C GLN A 82 20.84 3.93 3.33
N LYS A 83 21.46 3.69 4.49
CA LYS A 83 22.33 2.54 4.73
C LYS A 83 21.87 1.82 5.99
N ALA A 84 21.29 0.63 5.83
CA ALA A 84 20.59 -0.07 6.91
C ALA A 84 19.53 0.87 7.55
N ASP A 85 19.65 1.12 8.86
CA ASP A 85 18.72 1.99 9.59
C ASP A 85 19.12 3.48 9.51
N GLN A 86 20.34 3.81 9.06
CA GLN A 86 20.80 5.19 8.93
C GLN A 86 20.16 5.85 7.70
N LEU A 87 19.51 6.99 7.92
CA LEU A 87 19.00 7.89 6.89
C LEU A 87 19.76 9.20 6.92
N ASP A 88 20.14 9.68 5.75
CA ASP A 88 20.77 10.99 5.57
C ASP A 88 20.03 11.73 4.45
N LEU A 89 19.26 12.74 4.84
CA LEU A 89 18.39 13.51 3.96
C LEU A 89 18.80 14.98 3.93
N LYS A 90 18.72 15.59 2.76
CA LYS A 90 18.94 17.03 2.53
C LYS A 90 17.69 17.63 1.92
N SER A 91 17.39 18.88 2.27
CA SER A 91 16.26 19.55 1.65
C SER A 91 16.54 19.76 0.16
N ILE A 92 15.49 19.86 -0.63
CA ILE A 92 15.58 20.25 -2.04
C ILE A 92 15.10 21.70 -2.16
N THR A 93 15.89 22.57 -2.77
CA THR A 93 15.39 23.89 -3.17
C THR A 93 14.40 23.73 -4.31
N ALA A 94 13.34 24.55 -4.33
CA ALA A 94 12.31 24.51 -5.36
C ALA A 94 12.90 24.46 -6.77
N GLN A 95 12.39 23.51 -7.58
CA GLN A 95 12.47 23.22 -9.03
C GLN A 95 13.49 23.84 -10.01
N SER A 96 14.22 24.92 -9.71
CA SER A 96 15.07 25.62 -10.69
C SER A 96 16.54 25.16 -10.74
N ASP A 97 17.01 24.37 -9.77
CA ASP A 97 18.37 23.82 -9.81
C ASP A 97 18.45 22.42 -9.12
N PRO A 98 18.45 21.33 -9.91
CA PRO A 98 18.58 19.97 -9.39
C PRO A 98 19.93 19.67 -8.70
N SER A 99 20.90 20.58 -8.83
CA SER A 99 22.22 20.48 -8.20
C SER A 99 22.35 21.32 -6.91
N ALA A 100 21.38 22.21 -6.66
CA ALA A 100 21.29 22.94 -5.41
C ALA A 100 20.74 22.03 -4.32
N ASN A 101 21.65 21.47 -3.51
CA ASN A 101 21.25 20.89 -2.23
C ASN A 101 20.65 22.02 -1.38
N GLY A 102 19.43 21.82 -0.90
CA GLY A 102 18.81 22.72 0.06
C GLY A 102 19.59 22.78 1.36
N SER A 103 19.32 23.84 2.11
CA SER A 103 20.10 24.27 3.27
C SER A 103 19.90 23.39 4.50
N ASP A 104 18.81 22.63 4.54
CA ASP A 104 18.36 21.90 5.72
C ASP A 104 18.74 20.43 5.62
N GLN A 105 19.01 19.81 6.76
CA GLN A 105 19.45 18.42 6.82
C GLN A 105 18.69 17.67 7.91
N LEU A 106 18.30 16.43 7.59
CA LEU A 106 17.64 15.53 8.53
C LEU A 106 18.35 14.17 8.46
N THR A 107 19.07 13.83 9.52
CA THR A 107 19.85 12.59 9.61
C THR A 107 19.42 11.79 10.85
N GLY A 108 19.49 10.47 10.82
CA GLY A 108 19.19 9.67 12.00
C GLY A 108 18.99 8.18 11.76
N LEU A 109 18.52 7.50 12.79
CA LEU A 109 18.28 6.06 12.79
C LEU A 109 16.78 5.75 12.74
N LEU A 110 16.32 5.18 11.62
CA LEU A 110 14.96 4.71 11.41
C LEU A 110 14.89 3.21 11.68
N ASN A 111 14.19 2.82 12.74
CA ASN A 111 13.86 1.42 12.96
C ASN A 111 12.73 1.00 12.02
N ALA A 112 13.04 0.19 11.02
CA ALA A 112 12.07 -0.23 10.00
C ALA A 112 10.89 -1.06 10.54
N ASN A 113 11.04 -1.71 11.70
CA ASN A 113 10.01 -2.56 12.30
C ASN A 113 9.04 -1.75 13.18
N THR A 114 9.56 -0.81 13.98
CA THR A 114 8.74 0.00 14.90
C THR A 114 8.26 1.31 14.28
N GLY A 115 8.94 1.78 13.24
CA GLY A 115 8.70 3.10 12.65
C GLY A 115 9.25 4.26 13.49
N VAL A 116 9.94 4.00 14.60
CA VAL A 116 10.60 5.04 15.39
C VAL A 116 11.81 5.56 14.61
N PHE A 117 11.89 6.88 14.44
CA PHE A 117 12.99 7.57 13.78
C PHE A 117 13.60 8.60 14.72
N LYS A 118 14.79 8.28 15.23
CA LYS A 118 15.56 9.19 16.09
C LYS A 118 16.46 10.03 15.19
N ALA A 119 16.07 11.28 15.00
CA ALA A 119 16.66 12.17 14.03
C ALA A 119 17.32 13.39 14.67
N SER A 120 18.25 13.99 13.93
CA SER A 120 18.79 15.31 14.16
C SER A 120 18.45 16.18 12.95
N LEU A 121 17.78 17.29 13.20
CA LEU A 121 17.37 18.28 12.21
C LEU A 121 18.25 19.52 12.32
N LEU A 122 18.82 19.95 11.20
CA LEU A 122 19.48 21.24 11.05
C LEU A 122 18.66 22.08 10.09
N LYS A 123 18.02 23.15 10.60
CA LYS A 123 17.35 24.19 9.78
C LYS A 123 18.26 25.41 9.64
N LYS A 124 18.57 25.86 8.43
CA LYS A 124 19.34 27.10 8.25
C LYS A 124 18.46 28.34 8.52
N PRO A 125 19.05 29.45 9.00
CA PRO A 125 20.48 29.72 9.19
C PRO A 125 21.09 29.13 10.47
N ASN A 126 20.35 28.38 11.28
CA ASN A 126 20.86 27.84 12.54
C ASN A 126 22.07 26.91 12.29
N THR A 127 22.96 26.88 13.27
CA THR A 127 24.15 26.02 13.29
C THR A 127 23.99 24.83 14.25
N ALA A 128 23.01 24.89 15.14
CA ALA A 128 22.73 23.84 16.11
C ALA A 128 21.79 22.78 15.54
N TRP A 129 22.13 21.51 15.77
CA TRP A 129 21.27 20.37 15.47
C TRP A 129 20.22 20.21 16.57
N GLN A 130 18.96 20.09 16.15
CA GLN A 130 17.85 19.76 17.04
C GLN A 130 17.62 18.24 17.02
N SER A 131 17.66 17.60 18.19
CA SER A 131 17.23 16.20 18.30
C SER A 131 15.71 16.11 18.25
N ILE A 132 15.19 15.21 17.42
CA ILE A 132 13.75 14.97 17.24
C ILE A 132 13.53 13.46 17.27
N GLN A 133 12.58 13.01 18.08
CA GLN A 133 12.10 11.63 18.04
C GLN A 133 10.77 11.58 17.32
N PHE A 134 10.75 10.94 16.17
CA PHE A 134 9.56 10.63 15.41
C PHE A 134 9.03 9.25 15.77
N GLU A 135 7.71 9.13 15.81
CA GLU A 135 6.99 7.89 16.04
C GLU A 135 5.86 7.76 15.00
N PRO A 136 5.31 6.56 14.74
CA PRO A 136 4.16 6.41 13.87
C PRO A 136 3.03 7.37 14.27
N ALA A 137 2.51 8.13 13.30
CA ALA A 137 1.43 9.08 13.54
C ALA A 137 0.15 8.37 14.03
N PHE A 138 -0.08 7.15 13.53
CA PHE A 138 -1.19 6.28 13.89
C PHE A 138 -0.62 5.04 14.59
N LYS A 139 -0.82 4.96 15.91
CA LYS A 139 -0.18 3.95 16.76
C LYS A 139 -1.11 2.78 17.01
N VAL A 140 -0.56 1.57 16.89
CA VAL A 140 -1.22 0.32 17.26
C VAL A 140 -0.26 -0.53 18.08
N SER A 141 -0.77 -1.25 19.09
CA SER A 141 0.06 -1.99 20.04
C SER A 141 0.77 -3.20 19.41
N ASN A 142 0.11 -3.89 18.48
CA ASN A 142 0.57 -5.13 17.89
C ASN A 142 0.63 -5.04 16.36
N LYS A 143 1.44 -4.11 15.86
CA LYS A 143 1.62 -3.96 14.41
C LYS A 143 2.35 -5.19 13.84
N PRO A 144 1.75 -5.93 12.89
CA PRO A 144 2.44 -7.02 12.25
C PRO A 144 3.58 -6.49 11.36
N VAL A 145 4.66 -7.27 11.31
CA VAL A 145 5.78 -7.04 10.39
C VAL A 145 5.76 -8.11 9.31
N PHE A 146 5.66 -7.68 8.05
CA PHE A 146 5.54 -8.59 6.92
C PHE A 146 6.77 -8.55 6.00
N ILE A 147 6.99 -9.68 5.33
CA ILE A 147 7.85 -9.83 4.15
C ILE A 147 6.93 -10.25 2.99
N PHE A 148 7.24 -9.79 1.79
CA PHE A 148 6.48 -10.15 0.59
C PHE A 148 7.32 -11.01 -0.36
N LYS A 149 6.72 -12.08 -0.90
CA LYS A 149 7.26 -12.83 -2.03
C LYS A 149 6.32 -12.68 -3.23
N PHE A 150 6.90 -12.43 -4.39
CA PHE A 150 6.15 -12.07 -5.59
C PHE A 150 6.21 -13.22 -6.60
N TYR A 151 5.13 -13.41 -7.34
CA TYR A 151 5.10 -14.39 -8.42
C TYR A 151 4.41 -13.82 -9.65
N ALA A 152 5.07 -13.97 -10.79
CA ALA A 152 4.62 -13.47 -12.06
C ALA A 152 4.27 -14.60 -13.02
N GLN A 153 3.51 -14.23 -14.04
CA GLN A 153 3.28 -15.03 -15.23
C GLN A 153 3.88 -14.30 -16.42
N ASP A 154 4.56 -15.04 -17.31
CA ASP A 154 5.04 -14.49 -18.58
C ASP A 154 3.84 -14.00 -19.41
N ASP A 155 4.01 -12.83 -20.03
CA ASP A 155 2.96 -12.17 -20.80
C ASP A 155 3.61 -11.39 -21.93
N ALA A 156 3.62 -11.99 -23.12
CA ALA A 156 4.23 -11.39 -24.31
C ALA A 156 3.51 -10.13 -24.78
N ASN A 157 2.25 -9.92 -24.36
CA ASN A 157 1.49 -8.71 -24.69
C ASN A 157 1.72 -7.58 -23.69
N SER A 158 2.33 -7.88 -22.54
CA SER A 158 2.71 -6.87 -21.57
C SER A 158 3.99 -6.16 -22.02
N PRO A 159 4.07 -4.82 -21.95
CA PRO A 159 5.31 -4.09 -22.21
C PRO A 159 6.45 -4.45 -21.23
N TYR A 160 6.14 -5.16 -20.15
CA TYR A 160 7.10 -5.62 -19.15
C TYR A 160 7.50 -7.10 -19.34
N GLY A 161 6.95 -7.77 -20.36
CA GLY A 161 7.14 -9.20 -20.69
C GLY A 161 6.52 -10.18 -19.69
N LYS A 162 5.91 -9.69 -18.61
CA LYS A 162 5.31 -10.45 -17.52
C LYS A 162 4.34 -9.58 -16.73
N THR A 163 3.45 -10.22 -15.99
CA THR A 163 2.53 -9.54 -15.06
C THR A 163 2.55 -10.20 -13.69
N LEU A 164 2.42 -9.41 -12.63
CA LEU A 164 2.31 -9.90 -11.26
C LEU A 164 0.94 -10.57 -11.06
N LYS A 165 0.93 -11.80 -10.52
CA LYS A 165 -0.30 -12.58 -10.31
C LYS A 165 -0.53 -12.99 -8.86
N ARG A 166 0.53 -13.05 -8.06
CA ARG A 166 0.46 -13.40 -6.65
C ARG A 166 1.47 -12.64 -5.80
N VAL A 167 1.03 -12.22 -4.63
CA VAL A 167 1.89 -11.75 -3.54
C VAL A 167 1.64 -12.66 -2.34
N ASP A 168 2.64 -13.44 -1.93
CA ASP A 168 2.61 -14.10 -0.64
C ASP A 168 3.03 -13.09 0.43
N VAL A 169 2.21 -12.97 1.47
CA VAL A 169 2.47 -12.22 2.68
C VAL A 169 3.02 -13.19 3.71
N LEU A 170 4.21 -12.93 4.23
CA LEU A 170 4.88 -13.76 5.22
C LEU A 170 5.05 -12.97 6.52
N ASN A 171 4.82 -13.62 7.65
CA ASN A 171 5.18 -13.06 8.94
C ASN A 171 6.71 -13.00 9.04
N LYS A 172 7.26 -11.81 9.30
CA LYS A 172 8.72 -11.58 9.31
C LYS A 172 9.44 -12.29 10.45
N THR A 173 8.74 -12.60 11.55
CA THR A 173 9.34 -13.21 12.74
C THR A 173 9.55 -14.71 12.58
N ASN A 174 8.62 -15.42 11.92
CA ASN A 174 8.66 -16.88 11.80
C ASN A 174 8.68 -17.39 10.35
N ASN A 175 8.66 -16.49 9.36
CA ASN A 175 8.65 -16.77 7.92
C ASN A 175 7.47 -17.63 7.42
N THR A 176 6.38 -17.76 8.19
CA THR A 176 5.18 -18.48 7.74
C THR A 176 4.38 -17.60 6.79
N VAL A 177 3.87 -18.19 5.70
CA VAL A 177 2.90 -17.52 4.82
C VAL A 177 1.60 -17.32 5.60
N VAL A 178 1.21 -16.06 5.77
CA VAL A 178 -0.02 -15.67 6.47
C VAL A 178 -1.19 -15.61 5.49
N GLN A 179 -0.91 -15.20 4.24
CA GLN A 179 -1.91 -15.06 3.18
C GLN A 179 -1.22 -15.03 1.82
N SER A 180 -1.91 -15.52 0.79
CA SER A 180 -1.55 -15.28 -0.61
C SER A 180 -2.61 -14.38 -1.26
N LEU A 181 -2.19 -13.20 -1.72
CA LEU A 181 -3.03 -12.27 -2.47
C LEU A 181 -3.02 -12.71 -3.93
N THR A 182 -4.19 -13.03 -4.49
CA THR A 182 -4.35 -13.55 -5.87
C THR A 182 -5.59 -12.94 -6.54
N GLY A 183 -5.89 -13.32 -7.78
CA GLY A 183 -7.10 -12.87 -8.48
C GLY A 183 -6.95 -11.46 -9.09
N PHE A 184 -5.73 -11.09 -9.46
CA PHE A 184 -5.42 -9.81 -10.11
C PHE A 184 -4.37 -9.97 -11.21
N THR A 185 -4.22 -8.93 -12.03
CA THR A 185 -3.12 -8.77 -13.00
C THR A 185 -2.44 -7.46 -12.70
N GLY A 186 -1.26 -7.50 -12.09
CA GLY A 186 -0.61 -6.32 -11.53
C GLY A 186 0.71 -5.97 -12.20
N TYR A 187 1.16 -4.74 -11.97
CA TYR A 187 2.49 -4.29 -12.38
C TYR A 187 3.60 -5.09 -11.68
N PRO A 188 4.57 -5.65 -12.43
CA PRO A 188 5.56 -6.56 -11.84
C PRO A 188 6.66 -5.87 -11.04
N ASN A 189 6.95 -4.58 -11.24
CA ASN A 189 8.18 -4.01 -10.70
C ASN A 189 8.03 -3.35 -9.32
N SER A 190 6.82 -3.01 -8.89
CA SER A 190 6.62 -2.40 -7.57
C SER A 190 5.23 -2.56 -7.00
N ILE A 191 5.15 -2.49 -5.67
CA ILE A 191 3.90 -2.32 -4.90
C ILE A 191 4.03 -1.15 -3.93
N GLY A 192 2.90 -0.55 -3.55
CA GLY A 192 2.82 0.39 -2.42
C GLY A 192 2.54 -0.33 -1.12
N TYR A 193 3.09 0.18 -0.01
CA TYR A 193 2.83 -0.32 1.34
C TYR A 193 2.67 0.86 2.32
N MET A 194 1.43 1.18 2.68
CA MET A 194 1.09 2.43 3.38
C MET A 194 -0.23 2.30 4.14
N ASP A 195 -0.43 3.14 5.16
CA ASP A 195 -1.66 3.21 5.96
C ASP A 195 -2.66 4.18 5.31
N ILE A 196 -3.57 3.66 4.47
CA ILE A 196 -4.44 4.51 3.63
C ILE A 196 -5.60 5.08 4.45
N ASN A 197 -6.14 4.28 5.38
CA ASN A 197 -7.31 4.64 6.19
C ASN A 197 -6.93 5.18 7.59
N PHE A 198 -5.64 5.46 7.82
CA PHE A 198 -5.10 6.07 9.04
C PHE A 198 -5.40 5.27 10.31
N ASP A 199 -5.44 3.94 10.22
CA ASP A 199 -5.74 3.05 11.34
C ASP A 199 -4.48 2.47 12.01
N GLY A 200 -3.30 2.83 11.51
CA GLY A 200 -1.98 2.40 11.99
C GLY A 200 -1.49 1.08 11.39
N TYR A 201 -2.34 0.33 10.69
CA TYR A 201 -1.97 -0.84 9.91
C TYR A 201 -1.67 -0.45 8.47
N TYR A 202 -0.79 -1.21 7.81
CA TYR A 202 -0.38 -0.87 6.46
C TYR A 202 -1.09 -1.77 5.47
N ASP A 203 -1.58 -1.15 4.41
CA ASP A 203 -2.27 -1.73 3.28
C ASP A 203 -1.32 -1.95 2.11
N VAL A 204 -1.66 -2.88 1.23
CA VAL A 204 -0.90 -3.17 0.01
C VAL A 204 -1.64 -2.60 -1.20
N ILE A 205 -0.92 -1.83 -2.01
CA ILE A 205 -1.43 -1.24 -3.26
C ILE A 205 -0.68 -1.83 -4.44
N VAL A 206 -1.41 -2.34 -5.42
CA VAL A 206 -0.83 -2.90 -6.65
C VAL A 206 -1.40 -2.15 -7.85
N SER A 207 -0.56 -1.63 -8.75
CA SER A 207 -1.04 -1.06 -10.01
C SER A 207 -1.73 -2.13 -10.85
N ASP A 208 -2.95 -1.85 -11.29
CA ASP A 208 -3.81 -2.79 -12.01
C ASP A 208 -3.55 -2.71 -13.52
N LEU A 209 -3.14 -3.83 -14.11
CA LEU A 209 -2.93 -4.01 -15.54
C LEU A 209 -4.03 -4.87 -16.19
N SER A 210 -5.11 -5.17 -15.47
CA SER A 210 -6.24 -5.91 -16.04
C SER A 210 -6.92 -5.11 -17.15
N GLN A 211 -7.64 -5.81 -18.04
CA GLN A 211 -8.41 -5.17 -19.13
C GLN A 211 -7.55 -4.29 -20.07
N GLY A 212 -6.27 -4.65 -20.27
CA GLY A 212 -5.36 -3.91 -21.15
C GLY A 212 -4.84 -2.59 -20.58
N ARG A 213 -5.06 -2.33 -19.29
CA ARG A 213 -4.55 -1.13 -18.60
C ARG A 213 -3.03 -1.12 -18.51
N THR A 214 -2.50 0.09 -18.41
CA THR A 214 -1.10 0.40 -18.16
C THR A 214 -0.96 1.12 -16.82
N VAL A 215 0.28 1.31 -16.35
CA VAL A 215 0.55 2.10 -15.13
C VAL A 215 0.11 3.56 -15.24
N ASP A 216 0.07 4.11 -16.47
CA ASP A 216 -0.30 5.50 -16.74
C ASP A 216 -1.81 5.75 -16.54
N ASP A 217 -2.63 4.69 -16.59
CA ASP A 217 -4.06 4.77 -16.28
C ASP A 217 -4.34 5.03 -14.79
N LYS A 218 -3.31 4.94 -13.93
CA LYS A 218 -3.40 5.18 -12.48
C LYS A 218 -4.54 4.41 -11.82
N ARG A 219 -4.71 3.14 -12.23
CA ARG A 219 -5.64 2.19 -11.62
C ARG A 219 -4.90 1.30 -10.64
N TYR A 220 -5.51 1.06 -9.49
CA TYR A 220 -4.87 0.34 -8.40
C TYR A 220 -5.84 -0.65 -7.78
N ILE A 221 -5.29 -1.77 -7.32
CA ILE A 221 -5.93 -2.77 -6.47
C ILE A 221 -5.50 -2.48 -5.04
N TYR A 222 -6.48 -2.39 -4.14
CA TYR A 222 -6.27 -2.03 -2.75
C TYR A 222 -6.56 -3.24 -1.85
N TRP A 223 -5.53 -3.70 -1.16
CA TRP A 223 -5.59 -4.76 -0.16
C TRP A 223 -5.45 -4.12 1.22
N MET A 224 -6.59 -3.93 1.88
CA MET A 224 -6.69 -3.26 3.18
C MET A 224 -6.44 -4.26 4.31
N TYR A 225 -5.55 -3.96 5.24
CA TYR A 225 -5.29 -4.87 6.35
C TYR A 225 -6.42 -4.77 7.38
N ASN A 226 -7.08 -5.89 7.66
CA ASN A 226 -8.10 -5.97 8.71
C ASN A 226 -7.49 -6.59 9.97
N PRO A 227 -7.27 -5.81 11.06
CA PRO A 227 -6.64 -6.33 12.26
C PRO A 227 -7.51 -7.33 13.04
N LYS A 228 -8.83 -7.34 12.81
CA LYS A 228 -9.74 -8.31 13.46
C LYS A 228 -9.59 -9.71 12.84
N THR A 229 -9.43 -9.78 11.52
CA THR A 229 -9.24 -11.06 10.81
C THR A 229 -7.76 -11.39 10.58
N GLN A 230 -6.87 -10.44 10.85
CA GLN A 230 -5.42 -10.51 10.59
C GLN A 230 -5.07 -10.79 9.12
N GLN A 231 -5.94 -10.36 8.21
CA GLN A 231 -5.81 -10.61 6.77
C GLN A 231 -6.01 -9.33 5.97
N PHE A 232 -5.38 -9.28 4.82
CA PHE A 232 -5.64 -8.27 3.80
C PHE A 232 -6.95 -8.59 3.06
N GLN A 233 -7.80 -7.58 2.93
CA GLN A 233 -9.10 -7.64 2.28
C GLN A 233 -9.12 -6.67 1.10
N ARG A 234 -9.54 -7.16 -0.07
CA ARG A 234 -9.65 -6.31 -1.26
C ARG A 234 -10.73 -5.25 -1.05
N SER A 235 -10.49 -4.02 -1.47
CA SER A 235 -11.46 -2.92 -1.39
C SER A 235 -11.95 -2.49 -2.78
N PRO A 236 -13.01 -3.12 -3.32
CA PRO A 236 -13.58 -2.75 -4.63
C PRO A 236 -14.07 -1.30 -4.71
N GLN A 237 -14.35 -0.67 -3.57
CA GLN A 237 -14.78 0.73 -3.54
C GLN A 237 -13.62 1.67 -3.89
N LEU A 238 -12.43 1.44 -3.31
CA LEU A 238 -11.22 2.23 -3.63
C LEU A 238 -10.75 2.00 -5.07
N GLU A 239 -10.92 0.78 -5.60
CA GLU A 239 -10.51 0.45 -6.98
C GLU A 239 -11.28 1.22 -8.07
N LYS A 240 -12.42 1.82 -7.72
CA LYS A 240 -13.19 2.68 -8.64
C LYS A 240 -12.55 4.06 -8.83
N ILE A 241 -11.76 4.51 -7.85
CA ILE A 241 -11.12 5.82 -7.82
C ILE A 241 -9.91 5.79 -8.78
N VAL A 242 -9.80 6.81 -9.64
CA VAL A 242 -8.63 6.99 -10.51
C VAL A 242 -7.60 7.79 -9.73
N GLY A 243 -6.34 7.34 -9.72
CA GLY A 243 -5.25 8.09 -9.10
C GLY A 243 -4.56 7.33 -7.98
N PHE A 244 -3.32 7.70 -7.74
CA PHE A 244 -2.55 7.18 -6.61
C PHE A 244 -2.85 8.04 -5.38
N PRO A 245 -3.10 7.45 -4.20
CA PRO A 245 -3.42 8.23 -3.00
C PRO A 245 -2.21 9.06 -2.55
N SER A 246 -2.38 10.39 -2.53
CA SER A 246 -1.54 11.30 -1.78
C SER A 246 -2.12 11.47 -0.38
N LEU A 247 -1.43 10.90 0.62
CA LEU A 247 -1.90 10.90 2.01
C LEU A 247 -1.43 12.17 2.74
N HIS A 248 -2.40 12.91 3.29
CA HIS A 248 -2.24 14.06 4.17
C HIS A 248 -2.60 13.65 5.60
N GLY A 249 -1.75 12.84 6.23
CA GLY A 249 -2.06 12.22 7.52
C GLY A 249 -2.25 13.20 8.67
N GLU A 250 -1.63 14.39 8.60
CA GLU A 250 -1.84 15.47 9.57
C GLU A 250 -3.28 15.99 9.57
N LYS A 251 -3.98 15.88 8.42
CA LYS A 251 -5.39 16.22 8.26
C LYS A 251 -6.30 14.98 8.18
N GLN A 252 -5.72 13.77 8.13
CA GLN A 252 -6.40 12.52 7.78
C GLN A 252 -7.17 12.63 6.46
N GLN A 253 -6.55 13.25 5.46
CA GLN A 253 -7.13 13.45 4.13
C GLN A 253 -6.36 12.68 3.07
N ILE A 254 -7.05 12.33 1.99
CA ILE A 254 -6.47 11.67 0.83
C ILE A 254 -6.84 12.46 -0.42
N ASP A 255 -5.84 12.80 -1.21
CA ASP A 255 -6.00 13.35 -2.55
C ASP A 255 -5.64 12.28 -3.58
N PHE A 256 -6.59 11.89 -4.43
CA PHE A 256 -6.32 10.99 -5.56
C PHE A 256 -6.02 11.75 -6.86
N GLY A 257 -6.02 13.09 -6.82
CA GLY A 257 -5.92 13.98 -7.96
C GLY A 257 -7.27 14.20 -8.64
N ASN A 258 -7.29 15.11 -9.63
CA ASN A 258 -8.48 15.44 -10.41
C ASN A 258 -9.71 15.83 -9.55
N GLY A 259 -9.50 16.56 -8.45
CA GLY A 259 -10.57 16.99 -7.54
C GLY A 259 -11.21 15.85 -6.73
N GLN A 260 -10.49 14.75 -6.54
CA GLN A 260 -10.93 13.60 -5.76
C GLN A 260 -10.31 13.62 -4.37
N PHE A 261 -10.79 14.55 -3.54
CA PHE A 261 -10.40 14.70 -2.14
C PHE A 261 -11.36 13.96 -1.20
N TYR A 262 -10.78 13.32 -0.19
CA TYR A 262 -11.53 12.57 0.82
C TYR A 262 -11.02 12.89 2.21
N GLN A 263 -11.94 13.11 3.13
CA GLN A 263 -11.68 13.08 4.56
C GLN A 263 -11.90 11.66 5.08
N VAL A 264 -10.93 11.12 5.79
CA VAL A 264 -11.11 9.85 6.49
C VAL A 264 -11.63 10.12 7.90
N GLN A 265 -12.70 9.42 8.27
CA GLN A 265 -13.28 9.48 9.61
C GLN A 265 -13.66 8.06 10.03
N ASN A 266 -13.15 7.62 11.19
CA ASN A 266 -13.37 6.26 11.71
C ASN A 266 -13.00 5.16 10.69
N GLY A 267 -11.94 5.37 9.90
CA GLY A 267 -11.50 4.46 8.85
C GLY A 267 -12.36 4.44 7.58
N LEU A 268 -13.38 5.32 7.48
CA LEU A 268 -14.24 5.46 6.31
C LEU A 268 -13.84 6.68 5.48
N LEU A 269 -13.81 6.53 4.15
CA LEU A 269 -13.55 7.63 3.23
C LEU A 269 -14.84 8.41 2.95
N ASN A 270 -14.81 9.71 3.23
CA ASN A 270 -15.91 10.63 2.94
C ASN A 270 -15.42 11.64 1.92
N ARG A 271 -16.06 11.70 0.75
CA ARG A 271 -15.68 12.67 -0.27
C ARG A 271 -15.95 14.08 0.25
N ILE A 272 -14.96 14.96 0.14
CA ILE A 272 -15.11 16.39 0.42
C ILE A 272 -15.11 17.13 -0.90
N SER A 273 -16.07 18.03 -1.06
CA SER A 273 -16.06 19.01 -2.15
C SER A 273 -15.07 20.10 -1.76
N ASP A 274 -14.27 20.58 -2.70
CA ASP A 274 -13.64 21.89 -2.52
C ASP A 274 -14.79 22.91 -2.41
N GLU A 275 -15.06 23.42 -1.20
CA GLU A 275 -15.75 24.70 -1.09
C GLU A 275 -14.74 25.75 -1.59
N ASN A 276 -15.07 26.33 -2.75
CA ASN A 276 -14.37 27.39 -3.48
C ASN A 276 -13.30 28.19 -2.71
#